data_AF-A0A1M6IKS6-F1
#
_entry.id   AF-A0A1M6IKS6-F1
#
_cell.length_a   1.000
_cell.length_b   1.000
_cell.length_c   1.000
_cell.angle_alpha   90.00
_cell.angle_beta   90.00
_cell.angle_gamma   90.00
#
_symmetry.space_group_name_H-M   'P 1'
#
loop_
_entity.id
_entity.type
_entity.pdbx_description
1 polymer ?
#
loop_
_entity_poly.entity_id
_entity_poly.type
_entity_poly.pdbx_seq_one_letter_code
_entity_poly.pdbx_strand_id
1 'polypeptide(L)'
;MMFDELQELAMKKILKRAAACVGIMAIIIILFTSSFMKLIQGPVDLYSLSKDELLGSYVEGDVYYILDGFATSSETSRSGKKINKRNYYIIPICEEEYIALGVYSGDFNTANRMIDETYEYITGARDDVTTTLHVRGTIRKMNSKLITYYNNWFQRTGFLGSSMPEEIEKYALTYVLDSDYVGSFSEGYIYVAIIVCACILIYMIISLIKGFSGAYLRPIKSFIKNNEGIVSIEEIEKEYHEAETVDSVKISKNYTFYFKGPKSFIVKNDDIVWAYLRSTTHRTNGIKAHVTKSLILHTINKKTHTIDMSSEEDVNSVLEFYSYNNPHIILGYSDELMKCYKNEFDTFLKMSQDNRQSAASYDEQDDTSRVILLNSGENIIQVINSIREYLECGLEEAKDLVDNTPCIIKENISLQEAEAIKAELENIGATVEIN
;
A
#
# COMPACT_ATOMS: atom_id res chain seq x y z
N MET A 1 3.47 30.86 -7.05
CA MET A 1 2.47 30.55 -8.08
C MET A 1 1.91 29.16 -7.82
N MET A 2 0.64 28.89 -8.11
CA MET A 2 -0.03 27.60 -7.86
C MET A 2 0.81 26.41 -8.37
N PHE A 3 1.38 26.50 -9.57
CA PHE A 3 2.18 25.42 -10.14
C PHE A 3 3.44 25.08 -9.33
N ASP A 4 4.07 26.07 -8.69
CA ASP A 4 5.26 25.85 -7.85
C ASP A 4 4.87 25.07 -6.59
N GLU A 5 3.75 25.43 -5.96
CA GLU A 5 3.24 24.70 -4.79
C GLU A 5 2.84 23.26 -5.15
N LEU A 6 2.14 23.07 -6.27
CA LEU A 6 1.77 21.73 -6.74
C LEU A 6 3.02 20.89 -7.07
N GLN A 7 4.05 21.52 -7.64
CA GLN A 7 5.33 20.88 -7.91
C GLN A 7 6.05 20.48 -6.61
N GLU A 8 6.07 21.37 -5.62
CA GLU A 8 6.67 21.11 -4.31
C GLU A 8 5.94 19.97 -3.58
N LEU A 9 4.61 19.98 -3.59
CA LEU A 9 3.79 18.90 -3.01
C LEU A 9 4.04 17.56 -3.69
N ALA A 10 4.12 17.54 -5.03
CA ALA A 10 4.48 16.34 -5.77
C ALA A 10 5.86 15.83 -5.37
N MET A 11 6.86 16.73 -5.29
CA MET A 11 8.23 16.40 -4.89
C MET A 11 8.31 15.87 -3.47
N LYS A 12 7.63 16.48 -2.49
CA LYS A 12 7.53 16.00 -1.10
C LYS A 12 7.02 14.56 -1.05
N LYS A 13 5.97 14.23 -1.82
CA LYS A 13 5.43 12.85 -1.89
C LYS A 13 6.40 11.87 -2.54
N ILE A 14 7.13 12.29 -3.58
CA ILE A 14 8.13 11.45 -4.26
C ILE A 14 9.32 11.18 -3.34
N LEU A 15 9.81 12.19 -2.61
CA LEU A 15 10.92 12.06 -1.67
C LEU A 15 10.59 11.10 -0.53
N LYS A 16 9.37 11.15 0.03
CA LYS A 16 8.91 10.15 1.03
C LYS A 16 8.94 8.73 0.48
N ARG A 17 8.49 8.52 -0.77
CA ARG A 17 8.54 7.21 -1.44
C ARG A 17 9.98 6.77 -1.73
N ALA A 18 10.84 7.69 -2.14
CA ALA A 18 12.26 7.42 -2.38
C ALA A 18 12.97 7.00 -1.08
N ALA A 19 12.72 7.70 0.03
CA ALA A 19 13.24 7.33 1.34
C ALA A 19 12.79 5.91 1.77
N ALA A 20 11.52 5.56 1.56
CA ALA A 20 11.04 4.20 1.81
C ALA A 20 11.75 3.16 0.93
N CYS A 21 11.96 3.46 -0.35
CA CYS A 21 12.71 2.59 -1.27
C CYS A 21 14.17 2.39 -0.82
N VAL A 22 14.85 3.46 -0.38
CA VAL A 22 16.19 3.39 0.20
C VAL A 22 16.20 2.50 1.45
N GLY A 23 15.23 2.68 2.35
CA GLY A 23 15.10 1.84 3.55
C GLY A 23 14.96 0.36 3.23
N ILE A 24 14.11 0.00 2.25
CA ILE A 24 13.94 -1.39 1.79
C ILE A 24 15.26 -1.94 1.21
N MET A 25 15.94 -1.18 0.36
CA MET A 25 17.24 -1.61 -0.19
C MET A 25 18.28 -1.77 0.91
N ALA A 26 18.33 -0.88 1.90
CA ALA A 26 19.25 -1.00 3.02
C ALA A 26 19.01 -2.28 3.83
N ILE A 27 17.74 -2.65 4.06
CA ILE A 27 17.38 -3.92 4.73
C ILE A 27 17.88 -5.12 3.93
N ILE A 28 17.69 -5.12 2.60
CA ILE A 28 18.19 -6.19 1.73
C ILE A 28 19.72 -6.24 1.78
N ILE A 29 20.40 -5.10 1.69
CA ILE A 29 21.86 -5.03 1.76
C ILE A 29 22.35 -5.60 3.09
N ILE A 30 21.76 -5.18 4.21
CA ILE A 30 22.10 -5.67 5.55
C ILE A 30 21.92 -7.19 5.63
N LEU A 31 20.76 -7.70 5.20
CA LEU A 31 20.43 -9.13 5.24
C LEU A 31 21.44 -10.00 4.46
N PHE A 32 21.94 -9.49 3.34
CA PHE A 32 22.86 -10.21 2.45
C PHE A 32 24.33 -9.75 2.58
N THR A 33 24.67 -8.93 3.57
CA THR A 33 26.01 -8.29 3.69
C THR A 33 27.14 -9.31 3.62
N SER A 34 27.06 -10.38 4.42
CA SER A 34 28.10 -11.42 4.44
C SER A 34 28.29 -12.08 3.07
N SER A 35 27.19 -12.34 2.37
CA SER A 35 27.20 -12.97 1.06
C SER A 35 27.74 -12.04 -0.03
N PHE A 36 27.37 -10.75 0.00
CA PHE A 36 27.92 -9.75 -0.91
C PHE A 36 29.42 -9.55 -0.72
N MET A 37 29.88 -9.48 0.54
CA MET A 37 31.31 -9.36 0.83
C MET A 37 32.10 -10.55 0.29
N LYS A 38 31.59 -11.77 0.46
CA LYS A 38 32.21 -12.99 -0.08
C LYS A 38 32.23 -13.02 -1.60
N LEU A 39 31.17 -12.54 -2.25
CA LEU A 39 31.11 -12.45 -3.71
C LEU A 39 32.14 -11.44 -4.25
N ILE A 40 32.33 -10.32 -3.55
CA ILE A 40 33.35 -9.31 -3.89
C ILE A 40 34.77 -9.84 -3.66
N GLN A 41 34.99 -10.53 -2.54
CA GLN A 41 36.31 -11.10 -2.20
C GLN A 41 36.70 -12.27 -3.10
N GLY A 42 35.71 -13.00 -3.62
CA GLY A 42 35.92 -14.22 -4.38
C GLY A 42 36.16 -15.44 -3.48
N PRO A 43 36.08 -16.65 -4.04
CA PRO A 43 36.38 -17.87 -3.32
C PRO A 43 37.90 -18.02 -3.08
N VAL A 44 38.24 -18.68 -1.99
CA VAL A 44 39.61 -19.13 -1.67
C VAL A 44 39.76 -20.58 -2.10
N ASP A 45 40.98 -21.02 -2.43
CA ASP A 45 41.22 -22.42 -2.77
C ASP A 45 40.87 -23.36 -1.60
N LEU A 46 40.08 -24.40 -1.87
CA LEU A 46 39.57 -25.34 -0.85
C LEU A 46 40.67 -25.99 -0.01
N TYR A 47 41.82 -26.30 -0.63
CA TYR A 47 42.92 -27.03 -0.01
C TYR A 47 44.02 -26.10 0.55
N SER A 48 43.87 -24.79 0.39
CA SER A 48 44.78 -23.80 0.98
C SER A 48 44.50 -23.46 2.44
N LEU A 49 43.35 -23.90 2.97
CA LEU A 49 42.88 -23.54 4.31
C LEU A 49 43.34 -24.52 5.38
N SER A 50 43.73 -23.98 6.55
CA SER A 50 43.89 -24.76 7.77
C SER A 50 42.54 -25.07 8.44
N LYS A 51 42.53 -26.04 9.36
CA LYS A 51 41.33 -26.49 10.10
C LYS A 51 40.54 -25.34 10.74
N ASP A 52 41.23 -24.35 11.30
CA ASP A 52 40.61 -23.21 12.00
C ASP A 52 40.04 -22.15 11.03
N GLU A 53 40.45 -22.17 9.76
CA GLU A 53 40.01 -21.23 8.72
C GLU A 53 38.84 -21.78 7.90
N LEU A 54 38.54 -23.09 8.01
CA LEU A 54 37.47 -23.74 7.25
C LEU A 54 36.10 -23.10 7.53
N LEU A 55 35.73 -22.92 8.80
CA LEU A 55 34.37 -22.53 9.15
C LEU A 55 34.02 -21.14 8.62
N GLY A 56 33.02 -21.06 7.75
CA GLY A 56 32.55 -19.81 7.18
C GLY A 56 33.37 -19.32 6.00
N SER A 57 34.41 -20.03 5.55
CA SER A 57 35.13 -19.71 4.31
C SER A 57 34.22 -19.90 3.09
N TYR A 58 34.45 -19.07 2.07
CA TYR A 58 33.88 -19.26 0.74
C TYR A 58 34.99 -19.83 -0.14
N VAL A 59 34.76 -21.01 -0.70
CA VAL A 59 35.81 -21.83 -1.29
C VAL A 59 35.44 -22.31 -2.70
N GLU A 60 36.47 -22.61 -3.48
CA GLU A 60 36.40 -23.20 -4.81
C GLU A 60 37.55 -24.21 -4.95
N GLY A 61 37.31 -25.32 -5.65
CA GLY A 61 38.32 -26.34 -5.88
C GLY A 61 37.74 -27.62 -6.46
N ASP A 62 38.61 -28.50 -6.93
CA ASP A 62 38.23 -29.80 -7.46
C ASP A 62 38.31 -30.86 -6.36
N VAL A 63 37.19 -31.53 -6.08
CA VAL A 63 37.17 -32.70 -5.21
C VAL A 63 37.67 -33.90 -6.00
N TYR A 64 38.68 -34.57 -5.46
CA TYR A 64 39.29 -35.75 -6.08
C TYR A 64 38.77 -37.07 -5.51
N TYR A 65 38.38 -37.08 -4.24
CA TYR A 65 37.98 -38.29 -3.53
C TYR A 65 36.64 -38.09 -2.84
N ILE A 66 35.76 -39.07 -2.97
CA ILE A 66 34.52 -39.17 -2.20
C ILE A 66 34.49 -40.55 -1.55
N LEU A 67 34.45 -40.61 -0.22
CA LEU A 67 34.50 -41.88 0.49
C LEU A 67 33.17 -42.64 0.38
N ASP A 68 32.06 -41.98 0.72
CA ASP A 68 30.72 -42.57 0.68
C ASP A 68 29.65 -41.48 0.79
N GLY A 69 28.41 -41.85 0.46
CA GLY A 69 27.21 -41.06 0.76
C GLY A 69 26.61 -41.46 2.12
N PHE A 70 26.29 -40.48 2.97
CA PHE A 70 25.76 -40.76 4.31
C PHE A 70 24.36 -40.21 4.57
N ALA A 71 23.87 -39.27 3.74
CA ALA A 71 22.53 -38.72 3.87
C ALA A 71 21.96 -38.16 2.56
N THR A 72 20.63 -38.12 2.46
CA THR A 72 19.89 -37.46 1.36
C THR A 72 18.80 -36.55 1.92
N SER A 73 18.69 -35.35 1.37
CA SER A 73 17.58 -34.42 1.60
C SER A 73 16.57 -34.50 0.47
N SER A 74 15.29 -34.65 0.81
CA SER A 74 14.18 -34.70 -0.14
C SER A 74 13.07 -33.74 0.27
N GLU A 75 12.48 -33.03 -0.70
CA GLU A 75 11.24 -32.26 -0.52
C GLU A 75 10.06 -33.02 -1.10
N THR A 76 8.88 -32.87 -0.50
CA THR A 76 7.64 -33.42 -1.06
C THR A 76 6.89 -32.32 -1.79
N SER A 77 6.69 -32.48 -3.10
CA SER A 77 5.86 -31.59 -3.93
C SER A 77 4.45 -31.45 -3.35
N ARG A 78 3.73 -30.38 -3.71
CA ARG A 78 2.29 -30.24 -3.46
C ARG A 78 1.47 -31.43 -3.97
N SER A 79 1.98 -32.15 -4.97
CA SER A 79 1.37 -33.37 -5.53
C SER A 79 1.76 -34.67 -4.79
N GLY A 80 2.51 -34.60 -3.68
CA GLY A 80 2.99 -35.76 -2.94
C GLY A 80 4.26 -36.43 -3.49
N LYS A 81 4.78 -35.98 -4.65
CA LYS A 81 6.02 -36.51 -5.24
C LYS A 81 7.24 -36.09 -4.43
N LYS A 82 8.03 -37.03 -3.92
CA LYS A 82 9.35 -36.74 -3.32
C LYS A 82 10.36 -36.40 -4.41
N ILE A 83 11.07 -35.30 -4.21
CA ILE A 83 12.14 -34.81 -5.10
C ILE A 83 13.40 -34.71 -4.24
N ASN A 84 14.41 -35.51 -4.59
CA ASN A 84 15.71 -35.42 -3.94
C ASN A 84 16.35 -34.09 -4.30
N LYS A 85 16.64 -33.28 -3.29
CA LYS A 85 17.28 -31.97 -3.47
C LYS A 85 18.78 -32.03 -3.32
N ARG A 86 19.29 -32.81 -2.35
CA ARG A 86 20.73 -32.93 -2.10
C ARG A 86 21.12 -34.30 -1.59
N ASN A 87 22.29 -34.75 -1.99
CA ASN A 87 23.02 -35.84 -1.36
C ASN A 87 24.19 -35.26 -0.58
N TYR A 88 24.52 -35.90 0.54
CA TYR A 88 25.64 -35.54 1.38
C TYR A 88 26.65 -36.67 1.38
N TYR A 89 27.87 -36.31 1.02
CA TYR A 89 29.00 -37.20 0.83
C TYR A 89 30.10 -36.87 1.83
N ILE A 90 30.98 -37.82 2.11
CA ILE A 90 32.15 -37.62 2.96
C ILE A 90 33.37 -37.40 2.08
N ILE A 91 34.07 -36.28 2.27
CA ILE A 91 35.28 -35.95 1.50
C ILE A 91 36.46 -35.74 2.45
N PRO A 92 37.67 -36.19 2.08
CA PRO A 92 38.88 -35.80 2.79
C PRO A 92 39.17 -34.32 2.55
N ILE A 93 39.69 -33.67 3.57
CA ILE A 93 40.17 -32.28 3.53
C ILE A 93 41.40 -32.16 4.43
N CYS A 94 42.20 -31.11 4.21
CA CYS A 94 43.46 -30.92 4.92
C CYS A 94 44.35 -32.18 4.79
N GLU A 95 44.99 -32.64 5.87
CA GLU A 95 45.88 -33.81 5.84
C GLU A 95 45.14 -35.11 6.20
N GLU A 96 44.36 -35.12 7.29
CA GLU A 96 43.69 -36.34 7.80
C GLU A 96 42.24 -36.09 8.24
N GLU A 97 41.67 -34.94 7.90
CA GLU A 97 40.34 -34.55 8.29
C GLU A 97 39.28 -34.86 7.23
N TYR A 98 38.03 -34.94 7.67
CA TYR A 98 36.89 -35.21 6.81
C TYR A 98 35.78 -34.21 7.10
N ILE A 99 35.17 -33.70 6.03
CA ILE A 99 33.96 -32.89 6.09
C ILE A 99 32.86 -33.51 5.23
N ALA A 100 31.63 -33.04 5.43
CA ALA A 100 30.56 -33.35 4.50
C ALA A 100 30.62 -32.46 3.24
N LEU A 101 30.26 -33.01 2.10
CA LEU A 101 30.01 -32.28 0.86
C LEU A 101 28.53 -32.41 0.49
N GLY A 102 27.81 -31.30 0.48
CA GLY A 102 26.43 -31.24 0.01
C GLY A 102 26.38 -30.96 -1.49
N VAL A 103 25.85 -31.89 -2.26
CA VAL A 103 25.81 -31.85 -3.74
C VAL A 103 24.36 -31.82 -4.23
N TYR A 104 24.08 -31.14 -5.33
CA TYR A 104 22.76 -31.12 -5.97
C TYR A 104 22.56 -32.24 -6.97
N SER A 105 21.31 -32.46 -7.38
CA SER A 105 20.92 -33.56 -8.26
C SER A 105 21.65 -33.63 -9.60
N GLY A 106 22.16 -32.50 -10.09
CA GLY A 106 22.92 -32.44 -11.35
C GLY A 106 24.20 -33.28 -11.31
N ASP A 107 24.84 -33.35 -10.14
CA ASP A 107 26.17 -33.95 -9.98
C ASP A 107 26.11 -35.30 -9.27
N PHE A 108 24.92 -35.85 -8.98
CA PHE A 108 24.77 -37.14 -8.29
C PHE A 108 25.47 -38.28 -9.03
N ASN A 109 25.39 -38.30 -10.37
CA ASN A 109 26.03 -39.36 -11.16
C ASN A 109 27.55 -39.27 -11.07
N THR A 110 28.10 -38.05 -11.15
CA THR A 110 29.54 -37.80 -11.01
C THR A 110 30.01 -38.19 -9.61
N ALA A 111 29.31 -37.76 -8.57
CA ALA A 111 29.65 -38.07 -7.19
C ALA A 111 29.59 -39.58 -6.89
N ASN A 112 28.56 -40.28 -7.39
CA ASN A 112 28.45 -41.72 -7.21
C ASN A 112 29.57 -42.47 -7.94
N ARG A 113 29.93 -42.05 -9.16
CA ARG A 113 31.09 -42.60 -9.86
C ARG A 113 32.37 -42.40 -9.06
N MET A 114 32.57 -41.21 -8.48
CA MET A 114 33.74 -40.94 -7.65
C MET A 114 33.82 -41.83 -6.41
N ILE A 115 32.68 -42.21 -5.80
CA ILE A 115 32.68 -43.20 -4.71
C ILE A 115 33.27 -44.52 -5.18
N ASP A 116 32.78 -45.04 -6.32
CA ASP A 116 33.26 -46.31 -6.87
C ASP A 116 34.77 -46.23 -7.20
N GLU A 117 35.22 -45.15 -7.85
CA GLU A 117 36.64 -44.95 -8.18
C GLU A 117 37.51 -44.81 -6.92
N THR A 118 37.03 -44.09 -5.91
CA THR A 118 37.74 -43.91 -4.63
C THR A 118 37.87 -45.24 -3.89
N TYR A 119 36.81 -46.06 -3.88
CA TYR A 119 36.83 -47.39 -3.27
C TYR A 119 37.81 -48.34 -3.98
N GLU A 120 37.78 -48.40 -5.31
CA GLU A 120 38.71 -49.20 -6.10
C GLU A 120 40.17 -48.78 -5.87
N TYR A 121 40.43 -47.47 -5.79
CA TYR A 121 41.75 -46.94 -5.50
C TYR A 121 42.26 -47.34 -4.11
N ILE A 122 41.44 -47.12 -3.06
CA ILE A 122 41.83 -47.44 -1.67
C ILE A 122 42.02 -48.95 -1.46
N THR A 123 41.29 -49.79 -2.20
CA THR A 123 41.42 -51.27 -2.13
C THR A 123 42.51 -51.83 -3.04
N GLY A 124 43.18 -50.99 -3.84
CA GLY A 124 44.25 -51.40 -4.77
C GLY A 124 43.75 -52.09 -6.04
N ALA A 125 42.46 -51.97 -6.35
CA ALA A 125 41.88 -52.46 -7.61
C ALA A 125 42.13 -51.49 -8.79
N ARG A 126 42.61 -50.28 -8.50
CA ARG A 126 42.94 -49.23 -9.47
C ARG A 126 44.15 -48.40 -9.01
N ASP A 127 44.95 -47.92 -9.96
CA ASP A 127 46.17 -47.14 -9.69
C ASP A 127 45.94 -45.63 -9.51
N ASP A 128 44.85 -45.06 -10.06
CA ASP A 128 44.55 -43.62 -10.01
C ASP A 128 43.05 -43.30 -9.97
N VAL A 129 42.68 -42.06 -9.63
CA VAL A 129 41.30 -41.55 -9.70
C VAL A 129 41.25 -40.45 -10.76
N THR A 130 40.32 -40.56 -11.71
CA THR A 130 40.28 -39.67 -12.90
C THR A 130 39.07 -38.75 -12.90
N THR A 131 38.01 -39.13 -12.20
CA THR A 131 36.81 -38.31 -12.10
C THR A 131 36.99 -37.29 -10.98
N THR A 132 36.88 -36.01 -11.33
CA THR A 132 36.86 -34.91 -10.35
C THR A 132 35.49 -34.24 -10.36
N LEU A 133 35.15 -33.60 -9.24
CA LEU A 133 33.97 -32.76 -9.11
C LEU A 133 34.41 -31.36 -8.70
N HIS A 134 34.26 -30.41 -9.62
CA HIS A 134 34.47 -29.00 -9.32
C HIS A 134 33.37 -28.51 -8.37
N VAL A 135 33.77 -27.93 -7.24
CA VAL A 135 32.84 -27.42 -6.23
C VAL A 135 33.16 -25.98 -5.89
N ARG A 136 32.11 -25.19 -5.69
CA ARG A 136 32.19 -23.83 -5.18
C ARG A 136 31.07 -23.61 -4.19
N GLY A 137 31.41 -23.11 -3.01
CA GLY A 137 30.44 -23.06 -1.92
C GLY A 137 30.98 -22.49 -0.63
N THR A 138 30.14 -22.47 0.41
CA THR A 138 30.53 -21.99 1.74
C THR A 138 30.59 -23.16 2.70
N ILE A 139 31.68 -23.26 3.45
CA ILE A 139 31.81 -24.25 4.52
C ILE A 139 31.05 -23.75 5.75
N ARG A 140 30.14 -24.58 6.28
CA ARG A 140 29.24 -24.23 7.38
C ARG A 140 29.18 -25.34 8.41
N LYS A 141 28.72 -25.02 9.62
CA LYS A 141 28.41 -26.04 10.62
C LYS A 141 27.20 -26.86 10.19
N MET A 142 27.33 -28.19 10.27
CA MET A 142 26.22 -29.10 10.03
C MET A 142 25.09 -28.89 11.05
N ASN A 143 23.85 -29.14 10.64
CA ASN A 143 22.74 -29.19 11.59
C ASN A 143 22.77 -30.50 12.41
N SER A 144 22.07 -30.54 13.54
CA SER A 144 22.09 -31.68 14.47
C SER A 144 21.71 -33.01 13.81
N LYS A 145 20.75 -32.99 12.88
CA LYS A 145 20.31 -34.20 12.17
C LYS A 145 21.39 -34.73 11.24
N LEU A 146 22.05 -33.84 10.50
CA LEU A 146 23.14 -34.22 9.60
C LEU A 146 24.36 -34.72 10.37
N ILE A 147 24.73 -34.06 11.48
CA ILE A 147 25.78 -34.54 12.40
C ILE A 147 25.49 -35.97 12.88
N THR A 148 24.22 -36.25 13.23
CA THR A 148 23.82 -37.60 13.68
C THR A 148 24.09 -38.66 12.62
N TYR A 149 23.69 -38.41 11.37
CA TYR A 149 23.94 -39.35 10.27
C TYR A 149 25.42 -39.49 9.94
N TYR A 150 26.15 -38.38 9.96
CA TYR A 150 27.60 -38.34 9.70
C TYR A 150 28.38 -39.17 10.71
N ASN A 151 28.17 -38.92 12.01
CA ASN A 151 28.86 -39.66 13.07
C ASN A 151 28.44 -41.13 13.09
N ASN A 152 27.16 -41.43 12.83
CA ASN A 152 26.67 -42.80 12.75
C ASN A 152 27.35 -43.61 11.64
N TRP A 153 27.66 -42.96 10.50
CA TRP A 153 28.41 -43.60 9.43
C TRP A 153 29.80 -44.03 9.91
N PHE A 154 30.59 -43.12 10.48
CA PHE A 154 31.94 -43.44 10.98
C PHE A 154 31.94 -44.52 12.06
N GLN A 155 30.99 -44.46 13.00
CA GLN A 155 30.85 -45.45 14.06
C GLN A 155 30.52 -46.85 13.53
N ARG A 156 29.67 -46.93 12.50
CA ARG A 156 29.23 -48.21 11.93
C ARG A 156 30.25 -48.83 11.01
N THR A 157 30.94 -48.02 10.20
CA THR A 157 31.95 -48.52 9.26
C THR A 157 33.27 -48.83 9.95
N GLY A 158 33.56 -48.18 11.08
CA GLY A 158 34.84 -48.31 11.77
C GLY A 158 36.00 -47.73 10.95
N PHE A 159 35.71 -46.84 9.99
CA PHE A 159 36.68 -46.32 9.03
C PHE A 159 37.91 -45.69 9.69
N LEU A 160 37.73 -44.98 10.81
CA LEU A 160 38.81 -44.35 11.57
C LEU A 160 39.49 -45.30 12.57
N GLY A 161 39.23 -46.62 12.50
CA GLY A 161 39.76 -47.62 13.42
C GLY A 161 39.13 -47.59 14.82
N SER A 162 38.17 -46.71 15.06
CA SER A 162 37.49 -46.55 16.35
C SER A 162 36.01 -46.20 16.17
N SER A 163 35.19 -46.68 17.11
CA SER A 163 33.77 -46.33 17.24
C SER A 163 33.51 -45.33 18.37
N MET A 164 34.57 -44.90 19.09
CA MET A 164 34.44 -43.93 20.18
C MET A 164 34.21 -42.51 19.63
N PRO A 165 33.16 -41.80 20.07
CA PRO A 165 32.84 -40.46 19.56
C PRO A 165 34.00 -39.47 19.67
N GLU A 166 34.72 -39.45 20.80
CA GLU A 166 35.82 -38.51 21.05
C GLU A 166 37.00 -38.70 20.07
N GLU A 167 37.27 -39.94 19.65
CA GLU A 167 38.32 -40.24 18.67
C GLU A 167 37.87 -39.89 17.25
N ILE A 168 36.59 -40.08 16.93
CA ILE A 168 36.00 -39.72 15.64
C ILE A 168 36.01 -38.19 15.46
N GLU A 169 35.64 -37.42 16.49
CA GLU A 169 35.56 -35.95 16.44
C GLU A 169 36.89 -35.25 16.14
N LYS A 170 38.03 -35.93 16.38
CA LYS A 170 39.36 -35.41 16.04
C LYS A 170 39.53 -35.20 14.54
N TYR A 171 39.00 -36.14 13.74
CA TYR A 171 39.18 -36.20 12.28
C TYR A 171 37.89 -35.86 11.51
N ALA A 172 36.73 -36.30 11.99
CA ALA A 172 35.43 -36.08 11.36
C ALA A 172 34.85 -34.71 11.78
N LEU A 173 35.27 -33.66 11.08
CA LEU A 173 34.82 -32.29 11.35
C LEU A 173 33.32 -32.14 11.08
N THR A 174 32.60 -31.49 11.99
CA THR A 174 31.15 -31.30 11.88
C THR A 174 30.76 -30.16 10.91
N TYR A 175 31.52 -30.01 9.84
CA TYR A 175 31.33 -29.01 8.79
C TYR A 175 30.79 -29.65 7.51
N VAL A 176 30.06 -28.85 6.74
CA VAL A 176 29.57 -29.18 5.41
C VAL A 176 29.98 -28.08 4.44
N LEU A 177 30.60 -28.47 3.33
CA LEU A 177 30.71 -27.63 2.15
C LEU A 177 29.39 -27.70 1.40
N ASP A 178 28.58 -26.65 1.51
CA ASP A 178 27.36 -26.53 0.72
C ASP A 178 27.68 -25.89 -0.62
N SER A 179 27.65 -26.70 -1.68
CA SER A 179 27.75 -26.22 -3.06
C SER A 179 26.70 -25.14 -3.35
N ASP A 180 27.06 -24.15 -4.16
CA ASP A 180 26.25 -23.00 -4.58
C ASP A 180 25.83 -22.04 -3.45
N TYR A 181 26.42 -22.14 -2.25
CA TYR A 181 26.19 -21.14 -1.18
C TYR A 181 27.31 -20.10 -1.15
N VAL A 182 26.91 -18.84 -1.07
CA VAL A 182 27.83 -17.73 -0.79
C VAL A 182 27.39 -17.12 0.54
N GLY A 183 28.12 -17.41 1.61
CA GLY A 183 27.69 -17.11 2.96
C GLY A 183 26.49 -17.95 3.38
N SER A 184 25.43 -17.29 3.83
CA SER A 184 24.25 -17.96 4.38
C SER A 184 23.21 -18.35 3.33
N PHE A 185 23.32 -17.80 2.11
CA PHE A 185 22.32 -17.91 1.07
C PHE A 185 22.86 -18.66 -0.15
N SER A 186 21.97 -19.35 -0.86
CA SER A 186 22.33 -19.89 -2.16
C SER A 186 22.49 -18.76 -3.19
N GLU A 187 23.34 -18.98 -4.17
CA GLU A 187 23.71 -17.99 -5.19
C GLU A 187 22.48 -17.41 -5.91
N GLY A 188 21.49 -18.26 -6.23
CA GLY A 188 20.23 -17.83 -6.84
C GLY A 188 19.46 -16.79 -6.01
N TYR A 189 19.40 -16.92 -4.69
CA TYR A 189 18.72 -15.92 -3.84
C TYR A 189 19.47 -14.58 -3.82
N ILE A 190 20.79 -14.63 -3.91
CA ILE A 190 21.64 -13.43 -3.95
C ILE A 190 21.41 -12.68 -5.26
N TYR A 191 21.38 -13.37 -6.40
CA TYR A 191 21.05 -12.74 -7.69
C TYR A 191 19.65 -12.13 -7.71
N VAL A 192 18.65 -12.82 -7.15
CA VAL A 192 17.30 -12.26 -7.00
C VAL A 192 17.34 -10.99 -6.14
N ALA A 193 18.07 -10.99 -5.02
CA ALA A 193 18.22 -9.80 -4.18
C ALA A 193 18.86 -8.62 -4.93
N ILE A 194 19.90 -8.87 -5.72
CA ILE A 194 20.56 -7.86 -6.57
C ILE A 194 19.57 -7.29 -7.60
N ILE A 195 18.83 -8.15 -8.31
CA ILE A 195 17.83 -7.74 -9.30
C ILE A 195 16.73 -6.91 -8.64
N VAL A 196 16.24 -7.31 -7.46
CA VAL A 196 15.23 -6.55 -6.71
C VAL A 196 15.76 -5.17 -6.33
N CYS A 197 16.98 -5.07 -5.80
CA CYS A 197 17.60 -3.78 -5.50
C CYS A 197 17.74 -2.90 -6.75
N ALA A 198 18.18 -3.47 -7.89
CA ALA A 198 18.29 -2.74 -9.15
C ALA A 198 16.93 -2.22 -9.64
N CYS A 199 15.88 -3.05 -9.57
CA CYS A 199 14.51 -2.66 -9.92
C CYS A 199 13.98 -1.52 -9.04
N ILE A 200 14.24 -1.59 -7.73
CA ILE A 200 13.85 -0.53 -6.78
C ILE A 200 14.59 0.78 -7.12
N LEU A 201 15.89 0.71 -7.40
CA LEU A 201 16.70 1.87 -7.78
C LEU A 201 16.20 2.50 -9.09
N ILE A 202 15.95 1.70 -10.11
CA ILE A 202 15.41 2.17 -11.40
C ILE A 202 14.05 2.85 -11.21
N TYR A 203 13.14 2.23 -10.45
CA TYR A 203 11.84 2.82 -10.13
C TYR A 203 11.99 4.18 -9.42
N MET A 204 12.89 4.26 -8.44
CA MET A 204 13.17 5.50 -7.71
C MET A 204 13.68 6.60 -8.65
N ILE A 205 14.66 6.29 -9.50
CA ILE A 205 15.23 7.23 -10.47
C ILE A 205 14.15 7.73 -11.44
N ILE A 206 13.35 6.83 -12.02
CA ILE A 206 12.25 7.21 -12.93
C ILE A 206 11.24 8.11 -12.21
N SER A 207 10.90 7.80 -10.96
CA SER A 207 9.96 8.59 -10.17
C SER A 207 10.50 10.00 -9.90
N LEU A 208 11.80 10.14 -9.58
CA LEU A 208 12.48 11.42 -9.38
C LEU A 208 12.54 12.23 -10.68
N ILE A 209 12.91 11.62 -11.81
CA ILE A 209 12.92 12.29 -13.13
C ILE A 209 11.52 12.82 -13.47
N LYS A 210 10.47 12.02 -13.26
CA LYS A 210 9.08 12.46 -13.44
C LYS A 210 8.69 13.60 -12.49
N GLY A 211 9.26 13.59 -11.29
CA GLY A 211 9.17 14.67 -10.31
C GLY A 211 9.70 15.96 -10.89
N PHE A 212 11.01 16.04 -11.13
CA PHE A 212 11.68 17.26 -11.60
C PHE A 212 11.18 17.76 -12.96
N SER A 213 10.77 16.87 -13.86
CA SER A 213 10.23 17.28 -15.18
C SER A 213 8.81 17.87 -15.14
N GLY A 214 8.16 17.92 -13.97
CA GLY A 214 6.77 18.36 -13.85
C GLY A 214 5.78 17.41 -14.53
N ALA A 215 6.18 16.17 -14.83
CA ALA A 215 5.33 15.19 -15.50
C ALA A 215 4.07 14.84 -14.70
N TYR A 216 4.12 14.99 -13.37
CA TYR A 216 2.98 14.79 -12.49
C TYR A 216 1.94 15.91 -12.52
N LEU A 217 2.31 17.09 -13.02
CA LEU A 217 1.40 18.22 -13.27
C LEU A 217 0.75 18.18 -14.66
N ARG A 218 1.10 17.18 -15.49
CA ARG A 218 0.49 17.01 -16.81
C ARG A 218 -1.04 17.01 -16.80
N PRO A 219 -1.76 16.38 -15.84
CA PRO A 219 -3.22 16.37 -15.86
C PRO A 219 -3.81 17.78 -15.73
N ILE A 220 -3.38 18.57 -14.75
CA ILE A 220 -3.86 19.95 -14.56
C ILE A 220 -3.43 20.86 -15.71
N LYS A 221 -2.19 20.73 -16.22
CA LYS A 221 -1.73 21.47 -17.41
C LYS A 221 -2.56 21.14 -18.66
N SER A 222 -2.93 19.86 -18.82
CA SER A 222 -3.76 19.43 -19.95
C SER A 222 -5.19 19.94 -19.83
N PHE A 223 -5.75 20.00 -18.61
CA PHE A 223 -7.05 20.61 -18.38
C PHE A 223 -7.06 22.09 -18.78
N ILE A 224 -6.07 22.85 -18.31
CA ILE A 224 -5.97 24.29 -18.62
C ILE A 224 -5.83 24.51 -20.12
N LYS A 225 -4.95 23.75 -20.79
CA LYS A 225 -4.77 23.83 -22.24
C LYS A 225 -6.06 23.51 -23.02
N ASN A 226 -6.84 22.54 -22.55
CA ASN A 226 -8.09 22.16 -23.23
C ASN A 226 -9.23 23.16 -23.01
N ASN A 227 -9.08 24.10 -22.08
CA ASN A 227 -10.06 25.15 -21.76
C ASN A 227 -9.49 26.56 -22.02
N GLU A 228 -8.44 26.64 -22.84
CA GLU A 228 -7.75 27.90 -23.16
C GLU A 228 -8.73 28.88 -23.84
N GLY A 229 -8.82 30.10 -23.32
CA GLY A 229 -9.76 31.13 -23.79
C GLY A 229 -11.17 31.08 -23.18
N ILE A 230 -11.51 30.03 -22.42
CA ILE A 230 -12.77 29.92 -21.66
C ILE A 230 -12.53 30.19 -20.17
N VAL A 231 -11.34 29.84 -19.67
CA VAL A 231 -10.98 29.96 -18.25
C VAL A 231 -9.65 30.69 -18.12
N SER A 232 -9.57 31.68 -17.22
CA SER A 232 -8.30 32.34 -16.91
C SER A 232 -7.45 31.49 -15.96
N ILE A 233 -6.15 31.40 -16.23
CA ILE A 233 -5.18 30.76 -15.31
C ILE A 233 -5.14 31.51 -13.98
N GLU A 234 -5.28 32.84 -14.01
CA GLU A 234 -5.27 33.70 -12.83
C GLU A 234 -6.49 33.43 -11.93
N GLU A 235 -7.65 33.15 -12.53
CA GLU A 235 -8.87 32.76 -11.80
C GLU A 235 -8.71 31.38 -11.15
N ILE A 236 -8.19 30.39 -11.90
CA ILE A 236 -7.91 29.06 -11.35
C ILE A 236 -6.93 29.16 -10.18
N GLU A 237 -5.88 29.96 -10.32
CA GLU A 237 -4.87 30.14 -9.28
C GLU A 237 -5.47 30.82 -8.05
N LYS A 238 -6.25 31.88 -8.23
CA LYS A 238 -6.97 32.54 -7.13
C LYS A 238 -7.89 31.55 -6.40
N GLU A 239 -8.74 30.84 -7.13
CA GLU A 239 -9.65 29.86 -6.55
C GLU A 239 -8.92 28.71 -5.86
N TYR A 240 -7.77 28.27 -6.38
CA TYR A 240 -6.96 27.24 -5.72
C TYR A 240 -6.47 27.67 -4.33
N HIS A 241 -6.15 28.95 -4.17
CA HIS A 241 -5.70 29.52 -2.90
C HIS A 241 -6.85 29.79 -1.93
N GLU A 242 -8.04 30.13 -2.44
CA GLU A 242 -9.25 30.38 -1.65
C GLU A 242 -10.06 29.10 -1.33
N ALA A 243 -9.80 28.00 -2.05
CA ALA A 243 -10.51 26.73 -1.89
C ALA A 243 -10.37 26.12 -0.49
N GLU A 244 -11.47 25.58 0.02
CA GLU A 244 -11.49 24.81 1.25
C GLU A 244 -10.73 23.49 1.07
N THR A 245 -9.91 23.12 2.05
CA THR A 245 -9.11 21.89 1.98
C THR A 245 -9.71 20.82 2.88
N VAL A 246 -10.14 19.71 2.27
CA VAL A 246 -10.64 18.52 2.96
C VAL A 246 -9.78 17.32 2.53
N ASP A 247 -8.93 16.83 3.44
CA ASP A 247 -7.97 15.75 3.20
C ASP A 247 -7.12 15.95 1.92
N SER A 248 -7.39 15.18 0.87
CA SER A 248 -6.67 15.21 -0.41
C SER A 248 -7.40 15.98 -1.51
N VAL A 249 -8.45 16.70 -1.14
CA VAL A 249 -9.29 17.53 -2.01
C VAL A 249 -9.20 18.99 -1.59
N LYS A 250 -9.09 19.87 -2.57
CA LYS A 250 -9.34 21.30 -2.42
C LYS A 250 -10.57 21.64 -3.26
N ILE A 251 -11.60 22.17 -2.64
CA ILE A 251 -12.88 22.44 -3.28
C ILE A 251 -13.24 23.93 -3.18
N SER A 252 -13.56 24.52 -4.32
CA SER A 252 -14.12 25.86 -4.46
C SER A 252 -15.48 25.76 -5.13
N LYS A 253 -16.17 26.90 -5.32
CA LYS A 253 -17.46 26.96 -6.02
C LYS A 253 -17.39 26.40 -7.45
N ASN A 254 -16.32 26.71 -8.19
CA ASN A 254 -16.21 26.37 -9.60
C ASN A 254 -15.31 25.16 -9.87
N TYR A 255 -14.36 24.86 -8.99
CA TYR A 255 -13.36 23.82 -9.22
C TYR A 255 -13.17 22.89 -8.04
N THR A 256 -12.89 21.64 -8.38
CA THR A 256 -12.41 20.63 -7.43
C THR A 256 -11.02 20.19 -7.87
N PHE A 257 -10.03 20.51 -7.05
CA PHE A 257 -8.67 20.04 -7.18
C PHE A 257 -8.47 18.82 -6.28
N TYR A 258 -7.77 17.81 -6.78
CA TYR A 258 -7.49 16.63 -5.96
C TYR A 258 -6.16 15.99 -6.32
N PHE A 259 -5.62 15.21 -5.38
CA PHE A 259 -4.30 14.61 -5.52
C PHE A 259 -4.35 13.09 -5.51
N LYS A 260 -3.93 12.45 -6.61
CA LYS A 260 -3.75 10.99 -6.67
C LYS A 260 -2.26 10.64 -6.65
N GLY A 261 -1.76 10.36 -5.45
CA GLY A 261 -0.31 10.25 -5.22
C GLY A 261 0.38 11.60 -5.51
N PRO A 262 1.44 11.63 -6.34
CA PRO A 262 2.11 12.88 -6.71
C PRO A 262 1.40 13.67 -7.82
N LYS A 263 0.35 13.10 -8.45
CA LYS A 263 -0.37 13.75 -9.54
C LYS A 263 -1.43 14.69 -8.99
N SER A 264 -1.53 15.86 -9.60
CA SER A 264 -2.56 16.87 -9.30
C SER A 264 -3.57 16.93 -10.44
N PHE A 265 -4.84 16.95 -10.08
CA PHE A 265 -5.96 17.02 -11.00
C PHE A 265 -6.85 18.20 -10.64
N ILE A 266 -7.63 18.63 -11.63
CA ILE A 266 -8.67 19.64 -11.51
C ILE A 266 -9.89 19.14 -12.29
N VAL A 267 -11.08 19.41 -11.75
CA VAL A 267 -12.36 19.17 -12.38
C VAL A 267 -13.18 20.43 -12.23
N LYS A 268 -13.89 20.84 -13.28
CA LYS A 268 -14.88 21.92 -13.20
C LYS A 268 -16.14 21.37 -12.54
N ASN A 269 -16.64 22.02 -11.49
CA ASN A 269 -17.80 21.52 -10.75
C ASN A 269 -19.07 21.51 -11.61
N ASP A 270 -19.20 22.45 -12.54
CA ASP A 270 -20.26 22.46 -13.56
C ASP A 270 -20.30 21.20 -14.42
N ASP A 271 -19.15 20.57 -14.65
CA ASP A 271 -19.09 19.36 -15.47
C ASP A 271 -19.47 18.12 -14.65
N ILE A 272 -19.51 18.21 -13.32
CA ILE A 272 -19.87 17.10 -12.44
C ILE A 272 -21.40 16.97 -12.46
N VAL A 273 -21.88 15.76 -12.69
CA VAL A 273 -23.32 15.43 -12.71
C VAL A 273 -23.72 14.49 -11.58
N TRP A 274 -22.76 13.74 -11.03
CA TRP A 274 -23.02 12.77 -9.97
C TRP A 274 -21.82 12.63 -9.03
N ALA A 275 -22.06 12.74 -7.72
CA ALA A 275 -21.04 12.54 -6.70
C ALA A 275 -21.52 11.63 -5.57
N TYR A 276 -20.69 10.70 -5.12
CA TYR A 276 -21.05 9.81 -4.01
C TYR A 276 -19.84 9.16 -3.32
N LEU A 277 -20.07 8.71 -2.07
CA LEU A 277 -19.15 7.90 -1.30
C LEU A 277 -19.15 6.44 -1.79
N ARG A 278 -17.96 5.88 -2.00
CA ARG A 278 -17.77 4.45 -2.23
C ARG A 278 -16.83 3.84 -1.20
N SER A 279 -17.27 2.78 -0.53
CA SER A 279 -16.43 1.96 0.34
C SER A 279 -15.96 0.69 -0.39
N THR A 280 -14.64 0.50 -0.51
CA THR A 280 -14.04 -0.68 -1.15
C THR A 280 -13.30 -1.53 -0.14
N THR A 281 -13.72 -2.78 0.06
CA THR A 281 -13.01 -3.71 0.97
C THR A 281 -11.93 -4.48 0.22
N HIS A 282 -10.67 -4.28 0.61
CA HIS A 282 -9.55 -5.05 0.10
C HIS A 282 -9.33 -6.30 0.94
N ARG A 283 -9.15 -7.45 0.28
CA ARG A 283 -8.90 -8.76 0.91
C ARG A 283 -7.59 -9.36 0.44
N THR A 284 -6.85 -9.97 1.36
CA THR A 284 -5.62 -10.73 1.08
C THR A 284 -5.82 -12.16 1.57
N ASN A 285 -5.69 -13.15 0.69
CA ASN A 285 -5.92 -14.57 1.01
C ASN A 285 -7.29 -14.82 1.70
N GLY A 286 -8.33 -14.10 1.28
CA GLY A 286 -9.68 -14.19 1.86
C GLY A 286 -9.89 -13.38 3.15
N ILE A 287 -8.84 -12.87 3.79
CA ILE A 287 -8.91 -12.07 5.03
C ILE A 287 -9.06 -10.59 4.67
N LYS A 288 -9.97 -9.88 5.36
CA LYS A 288 -10.15 -8.43 5.21
C LYS A 288 -8.86 -7.72 5.62
N ALA A 289 -8.23 -7.02 4.67
CA ALA A 289 -6.99 -6.29 4.90
C ALA A 289 -7.28 -4.86 5.35
N HIS A 290 -8.02 -4.09 4.56
CA HIS A 290 -8.45 -2.73 4.88
C HIS A 290 -9.66 -2.33 4.03
N VAL A 291 -10.29 -1.21 4.37
CA VAL A 291 -11.37 -0.59 3.59
C VAL A 291 -10.89 0.78 3.13
N THR A 292 -11.05 1.06 1.85
CA THR A 292 -10.78 2.38 1.27
C THR A 292 -12.08 3.14 1.12
N LYS A 293 -12.12 4.37 1.61
CA LYS A 293 -13.21 5.32 1.39
C LYS A 293 -12.83 6.21 0.21
N SER A 294 -13.71 6.32 -0.77
CA SER A 294 -13.43 7.10 -1.98
C SER A 294 -14.60 8.02 -2.31
N LEU A 295 -14.31 9.28 -2.62
CA LEU A 295 -15.22 10.16 -3.32
C LEU A 295 -15.20 9.82 -4.82
N ILE A 296 -16.37 9.54 -5.37
CA ILE A 296 -16.57 9.27 -6.78
C ILE A 296 -17.26 10.47 -7.41
N LEU A 297 -16.67 11.01 -8.48
CA LEU A 297 -17.26 12.08 -9.28
C LEU A 297 -17.42 11.61 -10.71
N HIS A 298 -18.63 11.67 -11.26
CA HIS A 298 -18.89 11.46 -12.67
C HIS A 298 -19.20 12.77 -13.35
N THR A 299 -18.59 12.96 -14.51
CA THR A 299 -18.76 14.16 -15.33
C THR A 299 -19.75 13.94 -16.46
N ILE A 300 -20.26 15.03 -17.03
CA ILE A 300 -21.12 15.04 -18.23
C ILE A 300 -20.48 14.30 -19.42
N ASN A 301 -19.15 14.30 -19.49
CA ASN A 301 -18.38 13.57 -20.51
C ASN A 301 -18.15 12.08 -20.16
N LYS A 302 -18.89 11.55 -19.18
CA LYS A 302 -18.79 10.19 -18.65
C LYS A 302 -17.41 9.83 -18.10
N LYS A 303 -16.56 10.82 -17.77
CA LYS A 303 -15.30 10.58 -17.07
C LYS A 303 -15.58 10.40 -15.59
N THR A 304 -15.02 9.35 -15.02
CA THR A 304 -15.08 9.07 -13.58
C THR A 304 -13.78 9.46 -12.91
N HIS A 305 -13.87 10.29 -11.89
CA HIS A 305 -12.79 10.62 -10.98
C HIS A 305 -13.01 9.84 -9.67
N THR A 306 -11.97 9.14 -9.23
CA THR A 306 -11.98 8.40 -7.96
C THR A 306 -10.87 8.96 -7.10
N ILE A 307 -11.27 9.48 -5.94
CA ILE A 307 -10.40 10.17 -5.00
C ILE A 307 -10.47 9.40 -3.68
N ASP A 308 -9.39 8.73 -3.33
CA ASP A 308 -9.31 7.99 -2.07
C ASP A 308 -9.04 8.98 -0.94
N MET A 309 -9.87 8.94 0.10
CA MET A 309 -9.85 9.86 1.22
C MET A 309 -9.65 9.12 2.54
N SER A 310 -9.20 9.85 3.55
CA SER A 310 -8.82 9.30 4.85
C SER A 310 -10.00 8.72 5.64
N SER A 311 -11.17 9.37 5.58
CA SER A 311 -12.36 8.97 6.34
C SER A 311 -13.66 9.08 5.53
N GLU A 312 -14.76 8.59 6.10
CA GLU A 312 -16.09 8.75 5.53
C GLU A 312 -16.62 10.16 5.76
N GLU A 313 -16.30 10.73 6.91
CA GLU A 313 -16.59 12.10 7.32
C GLU A 313 -16.00 13.10 6.31
N ASP A 314 -14.72 12.93 5.92
CA ASP A 314 -14.09 13.81 4.92
C ASP A 314 -14.82 13.77 3.57
N VAL A 315 -15.28 12.59 3.14
CA VAL A 315 -16.05 12.46 1.90
C VAL A 315 -17.39 13.18 2.04
N ASN A 316 -18.06 12.99 3.17
CA ASN A 316 -19.35 13.61 3.43
C ASN A 316 -19.24 15.14 3.50
N SER A 317 -18.18 15.70 4.09
CA SER A 317 -17.93 17.15 4.07
C SER A 317 -17.81 17.71 2.65
N VAL A 318 -17.14 16.99 1.73
CA VAL A 318 -17.08 17.40 0.33
C VAL A 318 -18.44 17.30 -0.36
N LEU A 319 -19.22 16.25 -0.07
CA LEU A 319 -20.58 16.11 -0.61
C LEU A 319 -21.53 17.21 -0.09
N GLU A 320 -21.41 17.58 1.18
CA GLU A 320 -22.16 18.69 1.79
C GLU A 320 -21.81 20.03 1.12
N PHE A 321 -20.51 20.28 0.85
CA PHE A 321 -20.09 21.44 0.09
C PHE A 321 -20.77 21.49 -1.28
N TYR A 322 -20.83 20.37 -2.02
CA TYR A 322 -21.53 20.31 -3.30
C TYR A 322 -23.03 20.54 -3.16
N SER A 323 -23.65 20.01 -2.10
CA SER A 323 -25.08 20.20 -1.86
C SER A 323 -25.45 21.68 -1.77
N TYR A 324 -24.60 22.48 -1.14
CA TYR A 324 -24.83 23.91 -0.96
C TYR A 324 -24.42 24.74 -2.19
N ASN A 325 -23.23 24.48 -2.75
CA ASN A 325 -22.65 25.35 -3.78
C ASN A 325 -22.94 24.90 -5.22
N ASN A 326 -23.30 23.63 -5.43
CA ASN A 326 -23.43 23.00 -6.73
C ASN A 326 -24.65 22.06 -6.77
N PRO A 327 -25.89 22.59 -6.59
CA PRO A 327 -27.11 21.80 -6.43
C PRO A 327 -27.46 20.94 -7.65
N HIS A 328 -26.92 21.26 -8.83
CA HIS A 328 -27.06 20.44 -10.03
C HIS A 328 -26.39 19.07 -9.91
N ILE A 329 -25.43 18.90 -9.00
CA ILE A 329 -24.74 17.63 -8.79
C ILE A 329 -25.68 16.71 -8.02
N ILE A 330 -26.06 15.59 -8.63
CA ILE A 330 -26.82 14.56 -7.93
C ILE A 330 -25.90 13.93 -6.89
N LEU A 331 -26.36 13.81 -5.63
CA LEU A 331 -25.57 13.27 -4.52
C LEU A 331 -26.07 11.89 -4.08
N GLY A 332 -25.13 11.05 -3.63
CA GLY A 332 -25.44 9.73 -3.07
C GLY A 332 -25.50 8.62 -4.11
N TYR A 333 -25.58 7.37 -3.64
CA TYR A 333 -25.60 6.19 -4.50
C TYR A 333 -26.89 5.40 -4.30
N SER A 334 -27.52 5.00 -5.40
CA SER A 334 -28.53 3.94 -5.42
C SER A 334 -28.37 3.09 -6.68
N ASP A 335 -28.89 1.86 -6.66
CA ASP A 335 -28.84 0.98 -7.82
C ASP A 335 -29.70 1.54 -8.98
N GLU A 336 -30.76 2.27 -8.67
CA GLU A 336 -31.58 3.02 -9.64
C GLU A 336 -30.78 4.14 -10.30
N LEU A 337 -30.07 4.95 -9.52
CA LEU A 337 -29.21 6.02 -10.05
C LEU A 337 -28.09 5.44 -10.94
N MET A 338 -27.46 4.36 -10.51
CA MET A 338 -26.46 3.65 -11.30
C MET A 338 -27.04 3.10 -12.61
N LYS A 339 -28.25 2.52 -12.56
CA LYS A 339 -28.94 2.02 -13.74
C LYS A 339 -29.32 3.16 -14.70
N CYS A 340 -29.85 4.27 -14.17
CA CYS A 340 -30.21 5.47 -14.93
C CYS A 340 -28.97 6.06 -15.60
N TYR A 341 -27.89 6.29 -14.85
CA TYR A 341 -26.62 6.80 -15.39
C TYR A 341 -26.06 5.93 -16.52
N LYS A 342 -26.14 4.59 -16.41
CA LYS A 342 -25.60 3.66 -17.41
C LYS A 342 -26.47 3.53 -18.66
N ASN A 343 -27.78 3.39 -18.48
CA ASN A 343 -28.68 2.98 -19.57
C ASN A 343 -29.51 4.15 -20.12
N GLU A 344 -29.71 5.20 -19.32
CA GLU A 344 -30.63 6.32 -19.58
C GLU A 344 -29.92 7.66 -19.27
N PHE A 345 -28.71 7.82 -19.79
CA PHE A 345 -27.84 8.96 -19.43
C PHE A 345 -28.48 10.33 -19.73
N ASP A 346 -29.26 10.45 -20.80
CA ASP A 346 -29.95 11.70 -21.13
C ASP A 346 -31.04 12.04 -20.09
N THR A 347 -31.72 11.02 -19.56
CA THR A 347 -32.66 11.17 -18.43
C THR A 347 -31.91 11.60 -17.18
N PHE A 348 -30.78 10.97 -16.90
CA PHE A 348 -29.93 11.34 -15.76
C PHE A 348 -29.45 12.81 -15.85
N LEU A 349 -29.07 13.24 -17.06
CA LEU A 349 -28.63 14.62 -17.28
C LEU A 349 -29.77 15.63 -17.09
N LYS A 350 -30.98 15.29 -17.54
CA LYS A 350 -32.17 16.12 -17.26
C LYS A 350 -32.42 16.26 -15.77
N MET A 351 -32.32 15.19 -14.98
CA MET A 351 -32.47 15.28 -13.52
C MET A 351 -31.45 16.27 -12.90
N SER A 352 -30.20 16.24 -13.36
CA SER A 352 -29.17 17.19 -12.91
C SER A 352 -29.49 18.64 -13.31
N GLN A 353 -30.05 18.85 -14.50
CA GLN A 353 -30.49 20.18 -14.98
C GLN A 353 -31.73 20.69 -14.23
N ASP A 354 -32.69 19.81 -13.97
CA ASP A 354 -33.90 20.11 -13.21
C ASP A 354 -33.51 20.56 -11.78
N ASN A 355 -32.57 19.86 -11.13
CA ASN A 355 -32.03 20.29 -9.83
C ASN A 355 -31.41 21.70 -9.88
N ARG A 356 -30.68 22.03 -10.97
CA ARG A 356 -30.12 23.37 -11.17
C ARG A 356 -31.22 24.43 -11.25
N GLN A 357 -32.29 24.12 -11.99
CA GLN A 357 -33.40 25.04 -12.21
C GLN A 357 -34.25 25.19 -10.95
N SER A 358 -34.50 24.11 -10.20
CA SER A 358 -35.17 24.17 -8.90
C SER A 358 -34.38 25.04 -7.92
N ALA A 359 -33.07 24.85 -7.79
CA ALA A 359 -32.24 25.68 -6.90
C ALA A 359 -32.23 27.16 -7.33
N ALA A 360 -32.12 27.45 -8.63
CA ALA A 360 -32.22 28.83 -9.12
C ALA A 360 -33.59 29.46 -8.88
N SER A 361 -34.68 28.67 -8.92
CA SER A 361 -36.01 29.15 -8.59
C SER A 361 -36.20 29.42 -7.10
N TYR A 362 -35.50 28.70 -6.21
CA TYR A 362 -35.48 29.02 -4.77
C TYR A 362 -34.74 30.34 -4.51
N ASP A 363 -33.62 30.61 -5.18
CA ASP A 363 -32.88 31.89 -5.07
C ASP A 363 -33.65 33.09 -5.66
N GLU A 364 -34.51 32.88 -6.69
CA GLU A 364 -35.41 33.93 -7.22
C GLU A 364 -36.67 34.15 -6.35
N GLN A 365 -36.94 33.27 -5.38
CA GLN A 365 -38.10 33.35 -4.48
C GLN A 365 -37.77 33.82 -3.06
N ASP A 366 -36.54 34.25 -2.80
CA ASP A 366 -36.10 34.66 -1.46
C ASP A 366 -36.43 36.13 -1.16
N ASP A 367 -37.73 36.38 -0.99
CA ASP A 367 -38.24 37.35 -0.02
C ASP A 367 -38.78 36.57 1.20
N THR A 368 -38.11 35.47 1.58
CA THR A 368 -38.54 34.69 2.74
C THR A 368 -37.82 35.14 3.99
N SER A 369 -38.62 35.51 4.99
CA SER A 369 -38.17 35.98 6.28
C SER A 369 -38.52 34.95 7.34
N ARG A 370 -37.66 34.80 8.34
CA ARG A 370 -37.93 33.99 9.54
C ARG A 370 -38.23 34.88 10.73
N VAL A 371 -39.23 34.51 11.52
CA VAL A 371 -39.66 35.23 12.72
C VAL A 371 -39.15 34.50 13.96
N ILE A 372 -38.31 35.19 14.74
CA ILE A 372 -37.67 34.66 15.94
C ILE A 372 -38.21 35.43 17.15
N LEU A 373 -38.79 34.71 18.11
CA LEU A 373 -39.15 35.27 19.41
C LEU A 373 -37.90 35.31 20.29
N LEU A 374 -37.44 36.53 20.61
CA LEU A 374 -36.27 36.73 21.46
C LEU A 374 -36.64 36.78 22.95
N ASN A 375 -37.81 37.33 23.27
CA ASN A 375 -38.28 37.43 24.66
C ASN A 375 -39.81 37.55 24.70
N SER A 376 -40.43 36.86 25.65
CA SER A 376 -41.87 36.75 25.87
C SER A 376 -42.50 37.96 26.58
N GLY A 377 -41.70 38.84 27.18
CA GLY A 377 -42.16 40.02 27.90
C GLY A 377 -42.95 39.72 29.17
N GLU A 378 -43.67 40.72 29.68
CA GLU A 378 -44.45 40.61 30.94
C GLU A 378 -45.83 39.95 30.76
N ASN A 379 -46.37 39.94 29.53
CA ASN A 379 -47.70 39.39 29.21
C ASN A 379 -47.63 37.96 28.64
N ILE A 380 -46.86 37.08 29.29
CA ILE A 380 -46.54 35.72 28.83
C ILE A 380 -47.78 34.91 28.40
N ILE A 381 -48.89 35.01 29.15
CA ILE A 381 -50.12 34.26 28.84
C ILE A 381 -50.74 34.72 27.51
N GLN A 382 -50.68 36.01 27.19
CA GLN A 382 -51.21 36.54 25.94
C GLN A 382 -50.32 36.15 24.76
N VAL A 383 -49.00 36.14 24.95
CA VAL A 383 -48.03 35.68 23.94
C VAL A 383 -48.21 34.19 23.64
N ILE A 384 -48.40 33.34 24.67
CA ILE A 384 -48.70 31.91 24.49
C ILE A 384 -49.99 31.72 23.69
N ASN A 385 -51.04 32.50 23.98
CA ASN A 385 -52.31 32.39 23.26
C ASN A 385 -52.19 32.82 21.78
N SER A 386 -51.45 33.90 21.50
CA SER A 386 -51.23 34.38 20.12
C SER A 386 -50.37 33.38 19.32
N ILE A 387 -49.27 32.85 19.89
CA ILE A 387 -48.45 31.83 19.23
C ILE A 387 -49.24 30.55 18.95
N ARG A 388 -50.10 30.14 19.90
CA ARG A 388 -50.98 28.99 19.73
C ARG A 388 -51.96 29.17 18.56
N GLU A 389 -52.49 30.38 18.38
CA GLU A 389 -53.39 30.71 17.28
C GLU A 389 -52.64 30.77 15.95
N TYR A 390 -51.43 31.33 15.94
CA TYR A 390 -50.60 31.44 14.74
C TYR A 390 -50.02 30.12 14.22
N LEU A 391 -49.71 29.18 15.12
CA LEU A 391 -49.10 27.88 14.79
C LEU A 391 -50.09 26.72 14.85
N GLU A 392 -51.34 26.98 15.23
CA GLU A 392 -52.39 25.97 15.44
C GLU A 392 -51.91 24.80 16.35
N CYS A 393 -51.01 25.09 17.29
CA CYS A 393 -50.35 24.07 18.12
C CYS A 393 -51.06 23.86 19.47
N GLY A 394 -50.65 22.83 20.22
CA GLY A 394 -51.19 22.55 21.56
C GLY A 394 -50.81 23.63 22.58
N LEU A 395 -51.57 23.77 23.68
CA LEU A 395 -51.24 24.72 24.77
C LEU A 395 -49.88 24.41 25.41
N GLU A 396 -49.51 23.12 25.47
CA GLU A 396 -48.22 22.65 25.99
C GLU A 396 -47.08 23.03 25.06
N GLU A 397 -47.23 22.82 23.75
CA GLU A 397 -46.24 23.18 22.72
C GLU A 397 -46.02 24.70 22.63
N ALA A 398 -47.11 25.49 22.67
CA ALA A 398 -47.02 26.96 22.68
C ALA A 398 -46.30 27.48 23.93
N LYS A 399 -46.53 26.86 25.09
CA LYS A 399 -45.86 27.22 26.34
C LYS A 399 -44.36 26.88 26.28
N ASP A 400 -44.02 25.70 25.79
CA ASP A 400 -42.62 25.29 25.64
C ASP A 400 -41.84 26.21 24.70
N LEU A 401 -42.44 26.70 23.61
CA LEU A 401 -41.81 27.69 22.72
C LEU A 401 -41.54 29.01 23.45
N VAL A 402 -42.52 29.51 24.22
CA VAL A 402 -42.41 30.79 24.93
C VAL A 402 -41.45 30.73 26.11
N ASP A 403 -41.35 29.58 26.80
CA ASP A 403 -40.43 29.40 27.93
C ASP A 403 -38.97 29.19 27.46
N ASN A 404 -38.74 28.80 26.19
CA ASN A 404 -37.43 28.52 25.61
C ASN A 404 -36.98 29.56 24.56
N THR A 405 -37.04 30.85 24.88
CA THR A 405 -36.52 31.91 24.02
C THR A 405 -34.98 32.04 24.11
N PRO A 406 -34.24 32.33 23.01
CA PRO A 406 -34.74 32.60 21.66
C PRO A 406 -35.21 31.35 20.90
N CYS A 407 -36.37 31.44 20.24
CA CYS A 407 -36.94 30.34 19.45
C CYS A 407 -37.54 30.83 18.12
N ILE A 408 -37.57 29.95 17.12
CA ILE A 408 -38.17 30.24 15.82
C ILE A 408 -39.68 30.00 15.93
N ILE A 409 -40.47 31.04 15.65
CA ILE A 409 -41.93 30.94 15.64
C ILE A 409 -42.38 30.47 14.26
N LYS A 410 -41.85 31.04 13.18
CA LYS A 410 -42.22 30.66 11.81
C LYS A 410 -41.08 30.97 10.84
N GLU A 411 -40.89 30.11 9.86
CA GLU A 411 -39.86 30.23 8.82
C GLU A 411 -40.48 30.05 7.42
N ASN A 412 -39.76 30.50 6.39
CA ASN A 412 -40.20 30.44 4.98
C ASN A 412 -41.51 31.21 4.71
N ILE A 413 -41.69 32.38 5.35
CA ILE A 413 -42.88 33.24 5.15
C ILE A 413 -42.50 34.55 4.47
N SER A 414 -43.47 35.23 3.85
CA SER A 414 -43.21 36.52 3.19
C SER A 414 -42.88 37.62 4.20
N LEU A 415 -42.09 38.64 3.80
CA LEU A 415 -41.76 39.79 4.66
C LEU A 415 -43.01 40.48 5.23
N GLN A 416 -44.10 40.59 4.45
CA GLN A 416 -45.36 41.19 4.90
C GLN A 416 -46.03 40.37 6.00
N GLU A 417 -45.98 39.03 5.92
CA GLU A 417 -46.49 38.15 6.96
C GLU A 417 -45.58 38.18 8.20
N ALA A 418 -44.26 38.25 8.02
CA ALA A 418 -43.31 38.37 9.12
C ALA A 418 -43.48 39.68 9.90
N GLU A 419 -43.67 40.81 9.23
CA GLU A 419 -43.95 42.10 9.85
C GLU A 419 -45.29 42.12 10.58
N ALA A 420 -46.33 41.46 10.04
CA ALA A 420 -47.63 41.35 10.70
C ALA A 420 -47.55 40.55 12.02
N ILE A 421 -46.86 39.40 12.00
CA ILE A 421 -46.65 38.57 13.21
C ILE A 421 -45.81 39.34 14.24
N LYS A 422 -44.74 40.00 13.80
CA LYS A 422 -43.90 40.83 14.66
C LYS A 422 -44.72 41.93 15.33
N ALA A 423 -45.52 42.67 14.56
CA ALA A 423 -46.33 43.77 15.09
C ALA A 423 -47.34 43.29 16.14
N GLU A 424 -47.99 42.14 15.93
CA GLU A 424 -48.93 41.59 16.90
C GLU A 424 -48.25 41.15 18.20
N LEU A 425 -47.14 40.41 18.10
CA LEU A 425 -46.40 39.93 19.26
C LEU A 425 -45.76 41.09 20.04
N GLU A 426 -45.23 42.10 19.36
CA GLU A 426 -44.68 43.31 20.00
C GLU A 426 -45.76 44.17 20.68
N ASN A 427 -46.98 44.26 20.10
CA ASN A 427 -48.11 44.96 20.74
C ASN A 427 -48.51 44.32 22.08
N ILE A 428 -48.27 43.02 22.22
CA ILE A 428 -48.54 42.26 23.45
C ILE A 428 -47.34 42.33 24.41
N GLY A 429 -46.21 42.89 23.98
CA GLY A 429 -45.02 43.15 24.79
C GLY A 429 -43.88 42.13 24.63
N ALA A 430 -43.95 41.27 23.61
CA ALA A 430 -42.83 40.40 23.23
C ALA A 430 -41.76 41.17 22.43
N THR A 431 -40.54 40.63 22.36
CA THR A 431 -39.47 41.12 21.49
C THR A 431 -39.24 40.12 20.37
N VAL A 432 -39.38 40.57 19.12
CA VAL A 432 -39.35 39.70 17.93
C VAL A 432 -38.36 40.23 16.90
N GLU A 433 -37.54 39.33 16.36
CA GLU A 433 -36.57 39.60 15.30
C GLU A 433 -37.01 38.93 13.99
N ILE A 434 -36.83 39.63 12.87
CA ILE A 434 -37.05 39.11 11.53
C ILE A 434 -35.67 38.99 10.88
N ASN A 435 -35.36 37.81 10.35
CA ASN A 435 -34.09 37.51 9.68
C ASN A 435 -34.29 36.94 8.28
#